data_AF-A0A3A8KU99-F1
#
_entry.id   AF-A0A3A8KU99-F1
#
_cell.length_a   1.000
_cell.length_b   1.000
_cell.length_c   1.000
_cell.angle_alpha   90.00
_cell.angle_beta   90.00
_cell.angle_gamma   90.00
#
_symmetry.space_group_name_H-M   'P 1'
#
loop_
_entity.id
_entity.type
_entity.pdbx_description
1 polymer ?
#
loop_
_entity_poly.entity_id
_entity_poly.type
_entity_poly.pdbx_seq_one_letter_code
_entity_poly.pdbx_strand_id
1 'polypeptide(L)'
;MTPDTRPPPVFASPSGVPRTRDGGLDLAGAAAAQVQSPPEEEPSGPYPADLEALRAKLPDNLYWDTGVPTQEPAELRRRAEVEAKWNTLFGKVQSNEATEAEVKQYYEHRRKVSEDAISFATTMLADYGDKLPAQDKGLLELSVRMHRTRLSELPRQQEEALARREAHAQRQREWREQGGGARQP
;
A
#
# COMPACT_ATOMS: atom_id res chain seq x y z
N MET A 1 8.04 1.20 -58.29
CA MET A 1 8.26 1.35 -56.84
C MET A 1 7.77 2.72 -56.42
N THR A 2 6.52 2.80 -55.99
CA THR A 2 5.88 4.01 -55.43
C THR A 2 5.85 3.86 -53.91
N PRO A 3 6.17 4.90 -53.12
CA PRO A 3 6.07 4.82 -51.67
C PRO A 3 4.60 4.79 -51.23
N ASP A 4 4.25 3.75 -50.46
CA ASP A 4 2.99 3.59 -49.73
C ASP A 4 2.99 4.58 -48.54
N THR A 5 2.45 5.77 -48.75
CA THR A 5 2.25 6.77 -47.69
C THR A 5 0.94 6.47 -46.96
N ARG A 6 0.99 5.61 -45.94
CA ARG A 6 -0.13 5.48 -44.98
C ARG A 6 -0.17 6.70 -44.06
N PRO A 7 -1.34 7.34 -43.86
CA PRO A 7 -1.47 8.40 -42.86
C PRO A 7 -1.29 7.82 -41.45
N PRO A 8 -0.73 8.59 -40.49
CA PRO A 8 -0.60 8.15 -39.11
C PRO A 8 -1.98 7.94 -38.46
N PRO A 9 -2.10 7.05 -37.45
CA PRO A 9 -3.33 6.89 -36.71
C PRO A 9 -3.71 8.21 -36.04
N VAL A 10 -4.92 8.68 -36.32
CA VAL A 10 -5.53 9.80 -35.62
C VAL A 10 -5.81 9.33 -34.20
N PHE A 11 -5.01 9.79 -33.24
CA PHE A 11 -5.41 9.71 -31.83
C PHE A 11 -6.72 10.49 -31.69
N ALA A 12 -7.81 9.80 -31.38
CA ALA A 12 -9.05 10.45 -30.99
C ALA A 12 -8.74 11.32 -29.77
N SER A 13 -8.76 12.64 -29.96
CA SER A 13 -8.67 13.61 -28.87
C SER A 13 -9.71 13.24 -27.82
N PRO A 14 -9.35 13.06 -26.53
CA PRO A 14 -10.36 12.93 -25.50
C PRO A 14 -11.21 14.19 -25.50
N SER A 15 -12.53 13.96 -25.42
CA SER A 15 -13.61 14.95 -25.36
C SER A 15 -13.18 16.25 -24.69
N GLY A 16 -13.48 17.37 -25.35
CA GLY A 16 -13.16 18.71 -24.88
C GLY A 16 -13.60 18.90 -23.44
N VAL A 17 -12.71 19.50 -22.64
CA VAL A 17 -12.98 19.90 -21.25
C VAL A 17 -14.29 20.70 -21.26
N PRO A 18 -15.33 20.29 -20.52
CA PRO A 18 -16.58 21.02 -20.50
C PRO A 18 -16.29 22.44 -20.04
N ARG A 19 -16.72 23.41 -20.86
CA ARG A 19 -16.60 24.83 -20.56
C ARG A 19 -17.98 25.39 -20.35
N THR A 20 -18.10 26.32 -19.42
CA THR A 20 -19.32 27.10 -19.24
C THR A 20 -19.57 27.95 -20.48
N ARG A 21 -20.79 28.45 -20.64
CA ARG A 21 -21.18 29.32 -21.77
C ARG A 21 -20.31 30.57 -21.90
N ASP A 22 -19.63 30.95 -20.81
CA ASP A 22 -18.74 32.10 -20.70
C ASP A 22 -17.24 31.74 -20.86
N GLY A 23 -16.93 30.50 -21.28
CA GLY A 23 -15.57 30.05 -21.57
C GLY A 23 -14.72 29.66 -20.36
N GLY A 24 -15.29 29.66 -19.14
CA GLY A 24 -14.64 29.15 -17.94
C GLY A 24 -14.64 27.62 -17.87
N LEU A 25 -13.71 27.03 -17.11
CA LEU A 25 -13.69 25.59 -16.86
C LEU A 25 -14.94 25.19 -16.06
N ASP A 26 -15.79 24.35 -16.63
CA ASP A 26 -16.98 23.85 -15.95
C ASP A 26 -16.59 22.68 -15.04
N LEU A 27 -16.09 23.02 -13.86
CA LEU A 27 -15.70 22.04 -12.84
C LEU A 27 -16.91 21.22 -12.36
N ALA A 28 -18.11 21.78 -12.41
CA ALA A 28 -19.34 21.10 -12.03
C ALA A 28 -19.77 20.07 -13.09
N GLY A 29 -19.69 20.43 -14.37
CA GLY A 29 -19.89 19.52 -15.50
C GLY A 29 -18.83 18.42 -15.58
N ALA A 30 -17.57 18.74 -15.28
CA ALA A 30 -16.49 17.76 -15.20
C ALA A 30 -16.69 16.77 -14.04
N ALA A 31 -17.10 17.24 -12.86
CA ALA A 31 -17.44 16.39 -11.73
C ALA A 31 -18.67 15.50 -12.03
N ALA A 32 -19.70 16.05 -12.67
CA ALA A 32 -20.88 15.29 -13.08
C ALA A 32 -20.54 14.21 -14.14
N ALA A 33 -19.63 14.50 -15.06
CA ALA A 33 -19.16 13.55 -16.08
C ALA A 33 -18.31 12.41 -15.47
N GLN A 34 -17.52 12.66 -14.43
CA GLN A 34 -16.82 11.60 -13.71
C GLN A 34 -17.79 10.67 -12.96
N VAL A 35 -18.89 11.22 -12.42
CA VAL A 35 -19.93 10.45 -11.71
C VAL A 35 -20.79 9.61 -12.67
N GLN A 36 -20.84 9.97 -13.96
CA GLN A 36 -21.59 9.26 -15.00
C GLN A 36 -20.76 8.24 -15.80
N SER A 37 -19.62 7.80 -15.27
CA SER A 37 -19.05 6.53 -15.75
C SER A 37 -20.08 5.45 -15.39
N PRO A 38 -20.72 4.77 -16.37
CA PRO A 38 -21.58 3.65 -16.03
C PRO A 38 -20.76 2.69 -15.18
N PRO A 39 -21.32 2.08 -14.11
CA PRO A 39 -20.62 1.00 -13.45
C PRO A 39 -20.31 -0.02 -14.55
N GLU A 40 -19.03 -0.24 -14.83
CA GLU A 40 -18.61 -1.41 -15.61
C GLU A 40 -19.34 -2.58 -14.95
N GLU A 41 -20.19 -3.26 -15.72
CA GLU A 41 -21.03 -4.35 -15.23
C GLU A 41 -20.16 -5.23 -14.35
N GLU A 42 -20.45 -5.26 -13.04
CA GLU A 42 -19.80 -6.22 -12.16
C GLU A 42 -20.02 -7.59 -12.82
N PRO A 43 -18.95 -8.36 -13.08
CA PRO A 43 -19.10 -9.65 -13.73
C PRO A 43 -20.08 -10.46 -12.89
N SER A 44 -21.29 -10.71 -13.42
CA SER A 44 -22.42 -11.29 -12.69
C SER A 44 -22.26 -12.80 -12.45
N GLY A 45 -21.01 -13.26 -12.38
CA GLY A 45 -20.60 -14.63 -12.13
C GLY A 45 -19.67 -14.75 -10.93
N PRO A 46 -19.41 -15.98 -10.47
CA PRO A 46 -18.44 -16.23 -9.40
C PRO A 46 -17.07 -15.66 -9.79
N TYR A 47 -16.39 -15.05 -8.81
CA TYR A 47 -15.05 -14.53 -9.00
C TYR A 47 -14.11 -15.62 -9.53
N PRO A 48 -13.30 -15.38 -10.57
CA PRO A 48 -12.58 -16.43 -11.28
C PRO A 48 -11.39 -17.03 -10.51
N ALA A 49 -11.03 -16.47 -9.35
CA ALA A 49 -9.93 -16.95 -8.52
C ALA A 49 -10.41 -17.90 -7.41
N ASP A 50 -9.79 -19.07 -7.32
CA ASP A 50 -9.99 -20.01 -6.22
C ASP A 50 -9.01 -19.68 -5.07
N LEU A 51 -9.56 -19.14 -3.98
CA LEU A 51 -8.80 -18.73 -2.80
C LEU A 51 -8.28 -19.92 -1.99
N GLU A 52 -8.95 -21.07 -2.00
CA GLU A 52 -8.48 -22.27 -1.28
C GLU A 52 -7.27 -22.88 -1.99
N ALA A 53 -7.29 -22.89 -3.34
CA ALA A 53 -6.12 -23.26 -4.12
C ALA A 53 -4.93 -22.32 -3.89
N LEU A 54 -5.18 -21.01 -3.77
CA LEU A 54 -4.14 -20.03 -3.42
C LEU A 54 -3.62 -20.25 -1.99
N ARG A 55 -4.50 -20.57 -1.03
CA ARG A 55 -4.12 -20.87 0.35
C ARG A 55 -3.26 -22.11 0.46
N ALA A 56 -3.55 -23.15 -0.33
CA ALA A 56 -2.72 -24.34 -0.40
C ALA A 56 -1.31 -24.06 -0.94
N LYS A 57 -1.15 -23.10 -1.86
CA LYS A 57 0.16 -22.69 -2.40
C LYS A 57 0.94 -21.79 -1.46
N LEU A 58 0.24 -20.95 -0.69
CA LEU A 58 0.84 -19.92 0.16
C LEU A 58 0.34 -20.03 1.61
N PRO A 59 0.48 -21.18 2.30
CA PRO A 59 -0.19 -21.42 3.58
C PRO A 59 0.21 -20.43 4.69
N ASP A 60 1.44 -19.95 4.67
CA ASP A 60 2.02 -19.07 5.70
C ASP A 60 1.98 -17.57 5.33
N ASN A 61 1.18 -17.20 4.34
CA ASN A 61 1.10 -15.82 3.86
C ASN A 61 0.20 -14.96 4.76
N LEU A 62 0.71 -13.79 5.16
CA LEU A 62 -0.04 -12.84 6.00
C LEU A 62 -1.36 -12.35 5.40
N TYR A 63 -1.58 -12.50 4.10
CA TYR A 63 -2.88 -12.24 3.46
C TYR A 63 -4.01 -13.02 4.13
N TRP A 64 -3.79 -14.26 4.55
CA TRP A 64 -4.83 -15.08 5.18
C TRP A 64 -5.25 -14.53 6.54
N ASP A 65 -4.28 -14.00 7.29
CA ASP A 65 -4.50 -13.43 8.61
C ASP A 65 -5.09 -12.01 8.57
N THR A 66 -4.93 -11.28 7.47
CA THR A 66 -5.23 -9.82 7.44
C THR A 66 -6.17 -9.39 6.31
N GLY A 67 -6.08 -10.03 5.14
CA GLY A 67 -6.73 -9.59 3.90
C GLY A 67 -8.01 -10.35 3.53
N VAL A 68 -8.24 -11.54 4.09
CA VAL A 68 -9.44 -12.33 3.78
C VAL A 68 -10.68 -11.67 4.37
N PRO A 69 -11.72 -11.35 3.58
CA PRO A 69 -12.99 -10.85 4.09
C PRO A 69 -13.60 -11.86 5.07
N THR A 70 -13.66 -11.52 6.36
CA THR A 70 -14.15 -12.41 7.42
C THR A 70 -15.18 -11.66 8.26
N GLN A 71 -16.30 -12.30 8.58
CA GLN A 71 -17.36 -11.73 9.43
C GLN A 71 -17.34 -12.28 10.86
N GLU A 72 -16.49 -13.28 11.14
CA GLU A 72 -16.38 -13.89 12.46
C GLU A 72 -15.84 -12.90 13.51
N PRO A 73 -16.60 -12.62 14.59
CA PRO A 73 -16.23 -11.62 15.58
C PRO A 73 -14.90 -11.91 16.28
N ALA A 74 -14.56 -13.18 16.48
CA ALA A 74 -13.31 -13.58 17.13
C ALA A 74 -12.08 -13.26 16.26
N GLU A 75 -12.18 -13.49 14.95
CA GLU A 75 -11.09 -13.23 14.00
C GLU A 75 -10.87 -11.72 13.83
N LEU A 76 -11.96 -10.94 13.78
CA LEU A 76 -11.87 -9.47 13.73
C LEU A 76 -11.18 -8.89 14.98
N ARG A 77 -11.48 -9.42 16.17
CA ARG A 77 -10.79 -9.00 17.42
C ARG A 77 -9.31 -9.33 17.37
N ARG A 78 -8.95 -10.55 16.96
CA ARG A 78 -7.55 -10.97 16.82
C ARG A 78 -6.80 -10.05 15.85
N ARG A 79 -7.39 -9.70 14.71
CA ARG A 79 -6.81 -8.76 13.74
C ARG A 79 -6.59 -7.37 14.34
N ALA A 80 -7.59 -6.85 15.05
CA ALA A 80 -7.49 -5.56 15.73
C ALA A 80 -6.39 -5.54 16.80
N GLU A 81 -6.20 -6.64 17.54
CA GLU A 81 -5.13 -6.77 18.54
C GLU A 81 -3.73 -6.78 17.89
N VAL A 82 -3.58 -7.51 16.79
CA VAL A 82 -2.33 -7.53 16.01
C VAL A 82 -2.04 -6.15 15.44
N GLU A 83 -3.03 -5.48 14.87
CA GLU A 83 -2.89 -4.12 14.35
C GLU A 83 -2.51 -3.14 15.47
N ALA A 84 -3.18 -3.19 16.63
CA ALA A 84 -2.88 -2.36 17.78
C ALA A 84 -1.44 -2.54 18.27
N LYS A 85 -0.94 -3.79 18.30
CA LYS A 85 0.46 -4.08 18.63
C LYS A 85 1.43 -3.39 17.69
N TRP A 86 1.21 -3.50 16.38
CA TRP A 86 2.10 -2.89 15.38
C TRP A 86 2.00 -1.37 15.36
N ASN A 87 0.81 -0.81 15.57
CA ASN A 87 0.59 0.63 15.71
C ASN A 87 1.29 1.19 16.96
N THR A 88 1.24 0.47 18.08
CA THR A 88 1.97 0.84 19.31
C THR A 88 3.48 0.88 19.05
N LEU A 89 4.01 -0.16 18.39
CA LEU A 89 5.42 -0.22 18.05
C LEU A 89 5.83 0.89 17.09
N PHE A 90 4.99 1.18 16.08
CA PHE A 90 5.20 2.30 15.17
C PHE A 90 5.26 3.65 15.91
N GLY A 91 4.34 3.88 16.86
CA GLY A 91 4.36 5.09 17.69
C GLY A 91 5.66 5.26 18.48
N LYS A 92 6.19 4.18 19.06
CA LYS A 92 7.50 4.17 19.73
C LYS A 92 8.66 4.48 18.78
N VAL A 93 8.63 3.92 17.57
CA VAL A 93 9.66 4.17 16.55
C VAL A 93 9.63 5.64 16.11
N GLN A 94 8.44 6.23 15.94
CA GLN A 94 8.29 7.63 15.53
C GLN A 94 8.68 8.63 16.63
N SER A 95 8.42 8.29 17.90
CA SER A 95 8.80 9.10 19.06
C SER A 95 10.28 8.92 19.47
N ASN A 96 11.02 8.03 18.82
CA ASN A 96 12.41 7.67 19.16
C ASN A 96 12.55 7.07 20.57
N GLU A 97 11.49 6.45 21.07
CA GLU A 97 11.43 5.73 22.36
C GLU A 97 11.63 4.23 22.19
N ALA A 98 11.48 3.70 20.96
CA ALA A 98 11.74 2.30 20.67
C ALA A 98 13.22 1.93 20.91
N THR A 99 13.43 0.77 21.51
CA THR A 99 14.74 0.11 21.57
C THR A 99 15.22 -0.27 20.17
N GLU A 100 16.52 -0.54 20.02
CA GLU A 100 17.07 -1.01 18.74
C GLU A 100 16.39 -2.30 18.25
N ALA A 101 16.12 -3.24 19.16
CA ALA A 101 15.44 -4.50 18.84
C ALA A 101 14.00 -4.24 18.37
N GLU A 102 13.28 -3.33 19.01
CA GLU A 102 11.92 -2.91 18.62
C GLU A 102 11.91 -2.25 17.23
N VAL A 103 12.89 -1.39 16.93
CA VAL A 103 13.04 -0.80 15.58
C VAL A 103 13.26 -1.89 14.54
N LYS A 104 14.22 -2.81 14.78
CA LYS A 104 14.50 -3.93 13.87
C LYS A 104 13.26 -4.80 13.64
N GLN A 105 12.56 -5.17 14.72
CA GLN A 105 11.34 -5.97 14.67
C GLN A 105 10.24 -5.29 13.84
N TYR A 106 10.06 -3.98 13.99
CA TYR A 106 9.08 -3.22 13.22
C TYR A 106 9.38 -3.26 11.71
N TYR A 107 10.63 -3.00 11.33
CA TYR A 107 11.02 -2.99 9.91
C TYR A 107 11.06 -4.39 9.30
N GLU A 108 11.38 -5.43 10.08
CA GLU A 108 11.26 -6.83 9.66
C GLU A 108 9.80 -7.23 9.42
N HIS A 109 8.87 -6.82 10.29
CA HIS A 109 7.45 -7.03 10.05
C HIS A 109 6.98 -6.34 8.75
N ARG A 110 7.37 -5.08 8.51
CA ARG A 110 7.03 -4.35 7.27
C ARG A 110 7.61 -4.99 6.02
N ARG A 111 8.81 -5.57 6.13
CA ARG A 111 9.42 -6.38 5.07
C ARG A 111 8.54 -7.58 4.76
N LYS A 112 8.22 -8.39 5.78
CA LYS A 112 7.38 -9.58 5.63
C LYS A 112 6.01 -9.26 5.01
N VAL A 113 5.35 -8.20 5.48
CA VAL A 113 4.07 -7.73 4.89
C VAL A 113 4.21 -7.44 3.39
N SER A 114 5.32 -6.83 2.97
CA SER A 114 5.53 -6.51 1.56
C SER A 114 5.93 -7.72 0.71
N GLU A 115 6.75 -8.61 1.27
CA GLU A 115 7.12 -9.87 0.61
C GLU A 115 5.91 -10.78 0.42
N ASP A 116 5.09 -10.95 1.45
CA ASP A 116 3.88 -11.76 1.41
C ASP A 116 2.83 -11.16 0.44
N ALA A 117 2.67 -9.83 0.42
CA ALA A 117 1.79 -9.15 -0.53
C ALA A 117 2.25 -9.35 -1.99
N ILE A 118 3.56 -9.25 -2.25
CA ILE A 118 4.12 -9.53 -3.59
C ILE A 118 3.86 -10.98 -3.95
N SER A 119 4.20 -11.92 -3.07
CA SER A 119 4.03 -13.36 -3.32
C SER A 119 2.58 -13.71 -3.67
N PHE A 120 1.62 -13.17 -2.91
CA PHE A 120 0.20 -13.35 -3.16
C PHE A 120 -0.19 -12.79 -4.54
N ALA A 121 0.09 -11.51 -4.78
CA ALA A 121 -0.31 -10.84 -6.02
C ALA A 121 0.34 -11.47 -7.26
N THR A 122 1.62 -11.86 -7.20
CA THR A 122 2.29 -12.54 -8.32
C THR A 122 1.74 -13.93 -8.57
N THR A 123 1.37 -14.68 -7.52
CA THR A 123 0.77 -16.01 -7.68
C THR A 123 -0.63 -15.90 -8.29
N MET A 124 -1.43 -14.95 -7.81
CA MET A 124 -2.76 -14.67 -8.35
C MET A 124 -2.71 -14.24 -9.83
N LEU A 125 -1.76 -13.37 -10.18
CA LEU A 125 -1.52 -12.97 -11.57
C LEU A 125 -1.05 -14.15 -12.45
N ALA A 126 -0.19 -15.02 -11.93
CA ALA A 126 0.31 -16.17 -12.69
C ALA A 126 -0.78 -17.22 -12.95
N ASP A 127 -1.63 -17.50 -11.96
CA ASP A 127 -2.64 -18.56 -12.05
C ASP A 127 -3.94 -18.10 -12.72
N TYR A 128 -4.33 -16.84 -12.50
CA TYR A 128 -5.63 -16.30 -12.88
C TYR A 128 -5.56 -15.05 -13.75
N GLY A 129 -4.38 -14.50 -14.04
CA GLY A 129 -4.22 -13.20 -14.70
C GLY A 129 -4.92 -13.02 -16.05
N ASP A 130 -5.13 -14.09 -16.81
CA ASP A 130 -5.87 -14.05 -18.09
C ASP A 130 -7.39 -14.15 -17.93
N LYS A 131 -7.86 -14.55 -16.74
CA LYS A 131 -9.28 -14.70 -16.39
C LYS A 131 -9.80 -13.55 -15.54
N LEU A 132 -8.89 -12.78 -14.92
CA LEU A 132 -9.23 -11.65 -14.07
C LEU A 132 -9.76 -10.46 -14.90
N PRO A 133 -10.72 -9.69 -14.36
CA PRO A 133 -11.06 -8.38 -14.91
C PRO A 133 -9.81 -7.51 -15.08
N ALA A 134 -9.80 -6.69 -16.13
CA ALA A 134 -8.65 -5.82 -16.44
C ALA A 134 -8.30 -4.88 -15.27
N GLN A 135 -9.32 -4.38 -14.57
CA GLN A 135 -9.16 -3.56 -13.37
C GLN A 135 -8.40 -4.30 -12.26
N ASP A 136 -8.84 -5.51 -11.90
CA ASP A 136 -8.23 -6.32 -10.85
C ASP A 136 -6.78 -6.70 -11.17
N LYS A 137 -6.53 -7.11 -12.42
CA LYS A 137 -5.19 -7.36 -12.92
C LYS A 137 -4.31 -6.12 -12.74
N GLY A 138 -4.80 -4.95 -13.14
CA GLY A 138 -4.10 -3.68 -12.97
C GLY A 138 -3.81 -3.34 -11.50
N LEU A 139 -4.74 -3.61 -10.59
CA LEU A 139 -4.57 -3.40 -9.15
C LEU A 139 -3.50 -4.33 -8.56
N LEU A 140 -3.46 -5.60 -8.96
CA LEU A 140 -2.44 -6.55 -8.51
C LEU A 140 -1.06 -6.15 -9.03
N GLU A 141 -0.93 -5.77 -10.30
CA GLU A 141 0.34 -5.29 -10.87
C GLU A 141 0.83 -4.02 -10.18
N LEU A 142 -0.08 -3.09 -9.89
CA LEU A 142 0.22 -1.88 -9.13
C LEU A 142 0.68 -2.22 -7.71
N SER A 143 -0.02 -3.12 -7.02
CA SER A 143 0.33 -3.60 -5.69
C SER A 143 1.75 -4.15 -5.65
N VAL A 144 2.11 -5.01 -6.62
CA VAL A 144 3.48 -5.54 -6.76
C VAL A 144 4.50 -4.42 -6.92
N ARG A 145 4.26 -3.44 -7.79
CA ARG A 145 5.16 -2.29 -7.98
C ARG A 145 5.34 -1.50 -6.69
N MET A 146 4.25 -1.14 -6.01
CA MET A 146 4.29 -0.38 -4.77
C MET A 146 5.04 -1.11 -3.66
N HIS A 147 4.82 -2.42 -3.50
CA HIS A 147 5.52 -3.21 -2.47
C HIS A 147 7.00 -3.39 -2.78
N ARG A 148 7.40 -3.51 -4.06
CA ARG A 148 8.82 -3.51 -4.46
C ARG A 148 9.51 -2.19 -4.10
N THR A 149 8.86 -1.06 -4.39
CA THR A 149 9.37 0.25 -3.98
C THR A 149 9.44 0.39 -2.46
N ARG A 150 8.45 -0.11 -1.72
CA ARG A 150 8.51 -0.12 -0.26
C ARG A 150 9.73 -0.91 0.22
N LEU A 151 9.95 -2.12 -0.30
CA LEU A 151 11.09 -2.97 0.08
C LEU A 151 12.44 -2.31 -0.21
N SER A 152 12.59 -1.60 -1.34
CA SER A 152 13.85 -0.90 -1.64
C SER A 152 14.13 0.25 -0.66
N GLU A 153 13.09 0.88 -0.12
CA GLU A 153 13.22 1.98 0.83
C GLU A 153 13.39 1.53 2.30
N LEU A 154 12.99 0.30 2.66
CA LEU A 154 13.02 -0.15 4.05
C LEU A 154 14.40 -0.05 4.71
N PRO A 155 15.54 -0.44 4.07
CA PRO A 155 16.85 -0.33 4.70
C PRO A 155 17.19 1.11 5.10
N ARG A 156 17.00 2.07 4.18
CA ARG A 156 17.21 3.50 4.45
C ARG A 156 16.34 3.99 5.60
N GLN A 157 15.04 3.65 5.58
CA GLN A 157 14.11 4.06 6.63
C GLN A 157 14.51 3.48 8.01
N GLN A 158 14.98 2.24 8.05
CA GLN A 158 15.46 1.59 9.27
C GLN A 158 16.71 2.29 9.81
N GLU A 159 17.69 2.57 8.95
CA GLU A 159 18.91 3.30 9.33
C GLU A 159 18.58 4.68 9.89
N GLU A 160 17.68 5.41 9.22
CA GLU A 160 17.23 6.73 9.70
C GLU A 160 16.54 6.65 11.07
N ALA A 161 15.69 5.63 11.29
CA ALA A 161 15.05 5.44 12.59
C ALA A 161 16.08 5.16 13.70
N LEU A 162 17.08 4.33 13.42
CA LEU A 162 18.16 4.03 14.36
C LEU A 162 19.01 5.28 14.66
N ALA A 163 19.32 6.08 13.63
CA ALA A 163 20.07 7.32 13.78
C ALA A 163 19.30 8.35 14.63
N ARG A 164 18.00 8.54 14.39
CA ARG A 164 17.16 9.45 15.20
C ARG A 164 17.08 8.99 16.66
N ARG A 165 16.95 7.68 16.89
CA ARG A 165 16.99 7.08 18.23
C ARG A 165 18.29 7.38 18.95
N GLU A 166 19.43 7.16 18.31
CA GLU A 166 20.74 7.40 18.93
C GLU A 166 20.94 8.88 19.25
N ALA A 167 20.58 9.77 18.32
CA ALA A 167 20.64 11.21 18.54
C ALA A 167 19.73 11.64 19.71
N HIS A 168 18.56 11.03 19.86
CA HIS A 168 17.67 11.28 20.99
C HIS A 168 18.27 10.81 22.31
N ALA A 169 18.84 9.60 22.36
CA ALA A 169 19.50 9.05 23.54
C ALA A 169 20.71 9.92 23.96
N GLN A 170 21.50 10.41 23.00
CA GLN A 170 22.63 11.31 23.28
C GLN A 170 22.16 12.63 23.90
N ARG A 171 21.13 13.27 23.35
CA ARG A 171 20.55 14.50 23.93
C ARG A 171 20.04 14.29 25.34
N GLN A 172 19.44 13.13 25.63
CA GLN A 172 18.98 12.81 26.99
C GLN A 172 20.16 12.65 27.96
N ARG A 173 21.26 12.01 27.54
CA ARG A 173 22.48 11.89 28.35
C ARG A 173 23.05 13.28 28.67
N GLU A 174 23.24 14.10 27.66
CA GLU A 174 23.75 15.48 27.80
C GLU A 174 22.88 16.33 28.72
N TRP A 175 21.55 16.25 28.59
CA TRP A 175 20.63 16.97 29.47
C TRP A 175 20.73 16.54 30.94
N ARG A 176 20.94 15.24 31.19
CA ARG A 176 21.16 14.72 32.55
C ARG A 176 22.49 15.18 33.13
N GLU A 177 23.55 15.18 32.31
CA GLU A 177 24.89 15.64 32.71
C GLU A 177 24.95 17.15 33.00
N GLN A 178 24.16 17.96 32.27
CA GLN A 178 24.06 19.40 32.47
C GLN A 178 23.18 19.82 33.67
N GLY A 179 22.74 18.86 34.50
CA GLY A 179 21.98 19.15 35.72
C GLY A 179 20.51 19.51 35.49
N GLY A 180 19.93 19.12 34.33
CA GLY A 180 18.54 19.39 33.97
C GLY A 180 17.46 18.84 34.93
N GLY A 181 17.86 18.01 35.90
CA GLY A 181 16.99 17.52 37.00
C GLY A 181 17.25 18.13 38.38
N ALA A 182 18.22 19.05 38.55
CA ALA A 182 18.67 19.54 39.86
C ALA A 182 18.25 20.98 40.21
N ARG A 183 17.16 21.49 39.63
CA ARG A 183 16.56 22.78 40.04
C ARG A 183 15.06 22.67 40.24
N GLN A 184 14.64 22.27 41.44
CA GLN A 184 13.45 22.78 42.11
C GLN A 184 13.72 22.85 43.63
N PRO A 185 13.84 24.04 44.24
CA PRO A 185 13.40 24.23 45.63
C PRO A 185 11.88 24.26 45.73
#